data_AF-A0A368KI24-F1
#
_entry.id   AF-A0A368KI24-F1
#
_cell.length_a   1.000
_cell.length_b   1.000
_cell.length_c   1.000
_cell.angle_alpha   90.00
_cell.angle_beta   90.00
_cell.angle_gamma   90.00
#
_symmetry.space_group_name_H-M   'P 1'
#
loop_
_entity.id
_entity.type
_entity.pdbx_description
1 polymer ?
#
loop_
_entity_poly.entity_id
_entity_poly.type
_entity_poly.pdbx_seq_one_letter_code
_entity_poly.pdbx_strand_id
1 'polypeptide(L)'
;MGTVEKIVQSELSGHALIVGTDSETSTSQPFMLFASGIGDAWLLDPLGHRAVCLVWRGERQSSTVRETSERLEIQWEGSYELLGEFFSVDLDHPLIGRRTIGGYPVEQLRKLLHSVQPVERTIDQVIEQNDAVELSPEIVAQLTRTGWSAEQLTKAARQGARYSPSRDSVLFPAMVGPE
;
A
#
# COMPACT_ATOMS: atom_id res chain seq x y z
N MET A 1 -14.59 20.94 -7.13
CA MET A 1 -14.64 19.89 -6.09
C MET A 1 -13.28 19.23 -6.08
N GLY A 2 -12.63 19.18 -4.92
CA GLY A 2 -11.28 18.60 -4.79
C GLY A 2 -11.26 17.09 -4.98
N THR A 3 -10.08 16.52 -5.25
CA THR A 3 -9.92 15.09 -5.53
C THR A 3 -10.22 14.25 -4.28
N VAL A 4 -9.85 14.73 -3.10
CA VAL A 4 -10.15 14.05 -1.82
C VAL A 4 -11.66 13.96 -1.62
N GLU A 5 -12.36 15.07 -1.84
CA GLU A 5 -13.81 15.13 -1.68
C GLU A 5 -14.53 14.18 -2.65
N LYS A 6 -14.04 14.08 -3.88
CA LYS A 6 -14.58 13.13 -4.87
C LYS A 6 -14.48 11.68 -4.41
N ILE A 7 -13.34 11.30 -3.82
CA ILE A 7 -13.12 9.94 -3.32
C ILE A 7 -14.02 9.64 -2.12
N VAL A 8 -14.11 10.57 -1.16
CA VAL A 8 -15.00 10.41 0.00
C VAL A 8 -16.45 10.27 -0.43
N GLN A 9 -16.93 11.12 -1.35
CA GLN A 9 -18.30 11.03 -1.84
C GLN A 9 -18.57 9.73 -2.61
N SER A 10 -17.60 9.26 -3.41
CA SER A 10 -17.71 7.97 -4.09
C SER A 10 -17.90 6.83 -3.08
N GLU A 11 -17.09 6.80 -2.03
CA GLU A 11 -17.15 5.79 -0.99
C GLU A 11 -18.48 5.82 -0.22
N LEU A 12 -18.91 7.00 0.23
CA LEU A 12 -20.17 7.15 0.96
C LEU A 12 -21.40 6.83 0.09
N SER A 13 -21.23 6.82 -1.24
CA SER A 13 -22.25 6.40 -2.20
C SER A 13 -22.14 4.90 -2.57
N GLY A 14 -21.22 4.15 -1.98
CA GLY A 14 -20.99 2.73 -2.25
C GLY A 14 -20.30 2.42 -3.58
N HIS A 15 -19.54 3.38 -4.14
CA HIS A 15 -18.87 3.21 -5.41
C HIS A 15 -17.35 3.18 -5.24
N ALA A 16 -16.74 2.08 -5.70
CA ALA A 16 -15.30 1.98 -5.79
C ALA A 16 -14.74 2.96 -6.84
N LEU A 17 -13.66 3.64 -6.50
CA LEU A 17 -13.00 4.62 -7.37
C LEU A 17 -11.52 4.68 -7.00
N ILE A 18 -10.62 4.64 -7.99
CA ILE A 18 -9.18 4.85 -7.76
C ILE A 18 -8.74 6.04 -8.61
N VAL A 19 -7.98 6.96 -8.02
CA VAL A 19 -7.40 8.13 -8.69
C VAL A 19 -5.93 8.21 -8.33
N GLY A 20 -5.05 8.21 -9.34
CA GLY A 20 -3.65 8.55 -9.19
C GLY A 20 -3.40 9.98 -9.64
N THR A 21 -2.45 10.68 -9.03
CA THR A 21 -1.93 11.94 -9.56
C THR A 21 -0.78 11.65 -10.51
N ASP A 22 -0.86 12.13 -11.75
CA ASP A 22 0.20 11.92 -12.74
C ASP A 22 1.50 12.64 -12.33
N SER A 23 2.64 11.96 -12.52
CA SER A 23 3.97 12.53 -12.29
C SER A 23 4.50 13.34 -13.47
N GLU A 24 3.83 13.31 -14.63
CA GLU A 24 4.44 13.73 -15.90
C GLU A 24 4.59 15.25 -16.08
N THR A 25 3.97 16.09 -15.25
CA THR A 25 4.01 17.55 -15.42
C THR A 25 4.19 18.36 -14.13
N SER A 26 4.54 17.74 -13.00
CA SER A 26 4.76 18.45 -11.74
C SER A 26 5.91 17.87 -10.95
N THR A 27 6.74 18.73 -10.38
CA THR A 27 7.80 18.39 -9.40
C THR A 27 7.24 17.86 -8.07
N SER A 28 5.94 17.56 -8.01
CA SER A 28 5.26 17.11 -6.80
C SER A 28 5.26 15.59 -6.73
N GLN A 29 5.49 15.08 -5.53
CA GLN A 29 5.41 13.65 -5.21
C GLN A 29 4.03 13.11 -5.60
N PRO A 30 3.94 11.95 -6.28
CA PRO A 30 2.65 11.41 -6.65
C PRO A 30 1.93 10.83 -5.42
N PHE A 31 0.60 10.90 -5.44
CA PHE A 31 -0.28 10.29 -4.45
C PHE A 31 -1.32 9.43 -5.15
N MET A 32 -1.86 8.45 -4.42
CA MET A 32 -2.98 7.64 -4.87
C MET A 32 -4.12 7.74 -3.89
N LEU A 33 -5.34 7.90 -4.37
CA LEU A 33 -6.53 7.87 -3.56
C LEU A 33 -7.42 6.73 -4.04
N PHE A 34 -8.04 6.01 -3.11
CA PHE A 34 -9.06 5.04 -3.48
C PHE A 34 -10.23 4.99 -2.52
N ALA A 35 -11.41 4.73 -3.10
CA ALA A 35 -12.63 4.29 -2.46
C ALA A 35 -12.77 2.78 -2.75
N SER A 36 -12.97 1.97 -1.72
CA SER A 36 -13.21 0.53 -1.82
C SER A 36 -14.62 0.17 -2.28
N GLY A 37 -15.59 1.07 -2.08
CA GLY A 37 -17.02 0.85 -2.29
C GLY A 37 -17.69 -0.01 -1.21
N ILE A 38 -16.98 -0.41 -0.17
CA ILE A 38 -17.46 -1.32 0.88
C ILE A 38 -17.34 -0.74 2.30
N GLY A 39 -17.09 0.56 2.41
CA GLY A 39 -17.08 1.33 3.65
C GLY A 39 -15.79 2.11 3.90
N ASP A 40 -14.75 1.95 3.08
CA ASP A 40 -13.44 2.51 3.38
C ASP A 40 -12.80 3.26 2.22
N ALA A 41 -12.14 4.37 2.51
CA ALA A 41 -11.39 5.16 1.54
C ALA A 41 -10.07 5.65 2.12
N TRP A 42 -9.06 5.79 1.26
CA TRP A 42 -7.67 5.97 1.65
C TRP A 42 -6.94 6.94 0.72
N LEU A 43 -5.93 7.62 1.28
CA LEU A 43 -4.90 8.34 0.55
C LEU A 43 -3.56 7.67 0.85
N LEU A 44 -2.80 7.36 -0.21
CA LEU A 44 -1.53 6.64 -0.16
C LEU A 44 -0.39 7.51 -0.73
N ASP A 45 0.77 7.40 -0.10
CA ASP A 45 2.07 7.77 -0.64
C ASP A 45 2.74 6.51 -1.22
N PRO A 46 2.79 6.36 -2.56
CA PRO A 46 3.44 5.22 -3.20
C PRO A 46 4.94 5.15 -2.96
N LEU A 47 5.62 6.28 -2.68
CA LEU A 47 7.07 6.33 -2.53
C LEU A 47 7.50 6.19 -1.07
N GLY A 48 6.72 6.76 -0.16
CA GLY A 48 6.98 6.69 1.28
C GLY A 48 6.31 5.51 1.98
N HIS A 49 5.50 4.70 1.28
CA HIS A 49 4.69 3.63 1.86
C HIS A 49 3.80 4.12 3.00
N ARG A 50 3.25 5.33 2.88
CA ARG A 50 2.43 5.98 3.91
C ARG A 50 0.96 5.96 3.55
N ALA A 51 0.11 5.89 4.55
CA ALA A 51 -1.33 5.92 4.37
C ALA A 51 -2.01 6.91 5.32
N VAL A 52 -3.15 7.42 4.87
CA VAL A 52 -4.13 8.17 5.64
C VAL A 52 -5.50 7.61 5.34
N CYS A 53 -6.29 7.35 6.38
CA CYS A 53 -7.67 6.92 6.22
C CYS A 53 -8.59 8.14 6.00
N LEU A 54 -9.39 8.13 4.93
CA LEU A 54 -10.35 9.19 4.61
C LEU A 54 -11.77 8.82 5.07
N VAL A 55 -12.12 7.55 4.91
CA VAL A 55 -13.38 6.96 5.37
C VAL A 55 -13.05 5.61 5.99
N TRP A 56 -13.61 5.34 7.16
CA TRP A 56 -13.50 4.08 7.87
C TRP A 56 -14.89 3.58 8.22
N ARG A 57 -15.27 2.41 7.71
CA ARG A 57 -16.57 1.74 7.93
C ARG A 57 -17.79 2.65 7.71
N GLY A 58 -17.74 3.45 6.65
CA GLY A 58 -18.78 4.40 6.26
C GLY A 58 -18.73 5.73 7.01
N GLU A 59 -17.78 5.91 7.94
CA GLU A 59 -17.61 7.15 8.68
C GLU A 59 -16.43 7.94 8.13
N ARG A 60 -16.68 9.20 7.74
CA ARG A 60 -15.62 10.11 7.32
C ARG A 60 -14.68 10.40 8.48
N GLN A 61 -13.38 10.22 8.26
CA GLN A 61 -12.36 10.54 9.25
C GLN A 61 -12.04 12.04 9.20
N SER A 62 -11.89 12.65 10.38
CA SER A 62 -11.67 14.10 10.49
C SER A 62 -10.21 14.48 10.32
N SER A 63 -9.97 15.49 9.48
CA SER A 63 -8.88 16.49 9.61
C SER A 63 -7.40 16.09 9.38
N THR A 64 -7.09 14.96 8.77
CA THR A 64 -5.68 14.62 8.42
C THR A 64 -5.26 15.04 7.00
N VAL A 65 -6.20 15.47 6.16
CA VAL A 65 -5.91 15.99 4.82
C VAL A 65 -6.64 17.31 4.58
N ARG A 66 -5.88 18.34 4.22
CA ARG A 66 -6.41 19.65 3.81
C ARG A 66 -6.02 19.92 2.36
N GLU A 67 -7.03 19.93 1.49
CA GLU A 67 -6.88 20.30 0.08
C GLU A 67 -7.18 21.79 -0.08
N THR A 68 -6.22 22.55 -0.59
CA THR A 68 -6.40 23.93 -1.03
C THR A 68 -6.33 24.00 -2.56
N SER A 69 -6.65 25.16 -3.14
CA SER A 69 -6.57 25.37 -4.59
C SER A 69 -5.16 25.17 -5.16
N GLU A 70 -4.12 25.17 -4.33
CA GLU A 70 -2.72 25.18 -4.75
C GLU A 70 -1.92 23.99 -4.22
N ARG A 71 -2.38 23.30 -3.16
CA ARG A 71 -1.65 22.20 -2.54
C ARG A 71 -2.53 21.25 -1.71
N LEU A 72 -2.06 20.02 -1.56
CA LEU A 72 -2.51 19.08 -0.56
C LEU A 72 -1.58 19.12 0.65
N GLU A 73 -2.12 19.43 1.82
CA GLU A 73 -1.43 19.26 3.08
C GLU A 73 -1.91 17.96 3.72
N ILE A 74 -0.98 17.01 3.90
CA ILE A 74 -1.28 15.66 4.36
C ILE A 74 -0.50 15.41 5.65
N GLN A 75 -1.22 15.11 6.72
CA GLN A 75 -0.66 14.54 7.92
C GLN A 75 -0.75 13.01 7.81
N TRP A 76 0.37 12.38 7.48
CA TRP A 76 0.45 10.93 7.36
C TRP A 76 0.18 10.26 8.71
N GLU A 77 -0.70 9.25 8.71
CA GLU A 77 -1.12 8.54 9.93
C GLU A 77 -0.25 7.32 10.21
N GLY A 78 0.44 6.78 9.19
CA GLY A 78 1.32 5.63 9.35
C GLY A 78 1.69 5.00 8.03
N SER A 79 1.96 3.70 8.04
CA SER A 79 2.40 2.94 6.86
C SER A 79 1.37 1.93 6.38
N TYR A 80 1.54 1.51 5.12
CA TYR A 80 0.77 0.41 4.54
C TYR A 80 1.67 -0.56 3.76
N GLU A 81 1.20 -1.80 3.62
CA GLU A 81 1.80 -2.82 2.76
C GLU A 81 0.74 -3.66 2.04
N LEU A 82 1.05 -4.10 0.81
CA LEU A 82 0.19 -4.98 0.02
C LEU A 82 0.66 -6.43 0.12
N LEU A 83 0.04 -7.18 1.01
CA LEU A 83 0.46 -8.54 1.37
C LEU A 83 -0.51 -9.57 0.74
N GLY A 84 -0.14 -10.13 -0.41
CA GLY A 84 -1.04 -10.93 -1.24
C GLY A 84 -2.29 -10.12 -1.62
N GLU A 85 -3.47 -10.64 -1.29
CA GLU A 85 -4.77 -9.99 -1.53
C GLU A 85 -5.20 -9.00 -0.43
N PHE A 86 -4.35 -8.76 0.57
CA PHE A 86 -4.70 -7.97 1.74
C PHE A 86 -3.98 -6.63 1.77
N PHE A 87 -4.71 -5.61 2.22
CA PHE A 87 -4.21 -4.28 2.53
C PHE A 87 -3.86 -4.22 4.02
N SER A 88 -2.58 -4.18 4.35
CA SER A 88 -2.08 -4.11 5.72
C SER A 88 -1.72 -2.68 6.08
N VAL A 89 -2.06 -2.23 7.28
CA VAL A 89 -1.70 -0.89 7.78
C VAL A 89 -1.16 -0.96 9.19
N ASP A 90 -0.29 -0.02 9.53
CA ASP A 90 0.15 0.29 10.88
C ASP A 90 0.05 1.82 11.07
N LEU A 91 -1.06 2.26 11.66
CA LEU A 91 -1.42 3.68 11.79
C LEU A 91 -1.42 4.13 13.25
N ASP A 92 -0.99 5.36 13.50
CA ASP A 92 -1.24 6.12 14.74
C ASP A 92 -2.67 6.68 14.76
N HIS A 93 -3.65 5.83 14.41
CA HIS A 93 -5.06 6.19 14.38
C HIS A 93 -5.82 5.35 15.42
N PRO A 94 -6.54 5.95 16.39
CA PRO A 94 -7.06 5.24 17.56
C PRO A 94 -8.09 4.16 17.24
N LEU A 95 -8.88 4.34 16.17
CA LEU A 95 -9.88 3.36 15.73
C LEU A 95 -9.33 2.32 14.76
N ILE A 96 -8.15 2.60 14.17
CA ILE A 96 -7.59 1.80 13.09
C ILE A 96 -6.36 1.02 13.56
N GLY A 97 -5.32 1.71 14.05
CA GLY A 97 -4.13 1.05 14.55
C GLY A 97 -3.50 0.12 13.50
N ARG A 98 -2.92 -0.97 13.98
CA ARG A 98 -2.39 -2.04 13.15
C ARG A 98 -3.48 -3.04 12.74
N ARG A 99 -3.64 -3.29 11.44
CA ARG A 99 -4.59 -4.29 10.92
C ARG A 99 -4.32 -4.75 9.51
N THR A 100 -4.89 -5.91 9.20
CA THR A 100 -4.95 -6.50 7.87
C THR A 100 -6.39 -6.49 7.36
N ILE A 101 -6.62 -5.93 6.18
CA ILE A 101 -7.95 -5.73 5.59
C ILE A 101 -8.04 -6.50 4.28
N GLY A 102 -9.09 -7.32 4.12
CA GLY A 102 -9.39 -8.06 2.90
C GLY A 102 -10.58 -7.47 2.15
N GLY A 103 -10.75 -7.86 0.88
CA GLY A 103 -11.87 -7.44 0.03
C GLY A 103 -11.63 -6.14 -0.74
N TYR A 104 -10.51 -5.45 -0.48
CA TYR A 104 -10.09 -4.29 -1.29
C TYR A 104 -9.53 -4.72 -2.65
N PRO A 105 -9.54 -3.83 -3.65
CA PRO A 105 -9.01 -4.12 -4.99
C PRO A 105 -7.47 -4.10 -5.03
N VAL A 106 -6.80 -4.90 -4.19
CA VAL A 106 -5.34 -4.89 -3.97
C VAL A 106 -4.55 -5.13 -5.26
N GLU A 107 -4.99 -6.05 -6.13
CA GLU A 107 -4.34 -6.28 -7.43
C GLU A 107 -4.36 -5.03 -8.32
N GLN A 108 -5.47 -4.29 -8.33
CA GLN A 108 -5.59 -3.06 -9.12
C GLN A 108 -4.74 -1.94 -8.52
N LEU A 109 -4.73 -1.82 -7.19
CA LEU A 109 -3.87 -0.89 -6.47
C LEU A 109 -2.39 -1.15 -6.80
N ARG A 110 -1.94 -2.41 -6.70
CA ARG A 110 -0.57 -2.80 -7.03
C ARG A 110 -0.18 -2.37 -8.44
N LYS A 111 -1.01 -2.68 -9.45
CA LYS A 111 -0.74 -2.28 -10.85
C LYS A 111 -0.61 -0.77 -11.02
N LEU A 112 -1.49 0.00 -10.39
CA LEU A 112 -1.46 1.45 -10.48
C LEU A 112 -0.27 2.05 -9.71
N LEU A 113 0.10 1.47 -8.57
CA LEU A 113 1.26 1.92 -7.79
C LEU A 113 2.54 1.71 -8.60
N HIS A 114 2.68 0.58 -9.31
CA HIS A 114 3.79 0.34 -10.24
C HIS A 114 3.87 1.38 -11.35
N SER A 115 2.75 1.78 -11.95
CA SER A 115 2.77 2.77 -13.03
C SER A 115 3.16 4.17 -12.58
N VAL A 116 3.08 4.46 -11.28
CA VAL A 116 3.33 5.79 -10.70
C VAL A 116 4.75 5.89 -10.12
N GLN A 117 5.47 4.76 -9.99
CA GLN A 117 6.85 4.78 -9.48
C GLN A 117 7.84 5.23 -10.57
N PRO A 118 8.78 6.14 -10.25
CA PRO A 118 9.87 6.50 -11.14
C PRO A 118 10.68 5.25 -11.55
N VAL A 119 11.15 5.23 -12.79
CA VAL A 119 11.91 4.10 -13.35
C VAL A 119 13.15 3.78 -12.51
N GLU A 120 13.81 4.81 -11.94
CA GLU A 120 14.99 4.66 -11.09
C GLU A 120 14.68 3.84 -9.83
N ARG A 121 13.54 4.08 -9.18
CA ARG A 121 13.09 3.31 -8.01
C ARG A 121 12.80 1.85 -8.37
N THR A 122 12.23 1.61 -9.54
CA THR A 122 11.98 0.24 -10.04
C THR A 122 13.29 -0.51 -10.25
N ILE A 123 14.33 0.16 -10.76
CA ILE A 123 15.66 -0.42 -10.91
C ILE A 123 16.26 -0.76 -9.54
N ASP A 124 16.20 0.16 -8.58
CA ASP A 124 16.68 -0.07 -7.21
C ASP A 124 15.92 -1.20 -6.51
N GLN A 125 14.60 -1.32 -6.70
CA GLN A 125 13.83 -2.44 -6.13
C GLN A 125 14.22 -3.79 -6.74
N VAL A 126 14.49 -3.84 -8.04
CA VAL A 126 14.90 -5.07 -8.72
C VAL A 126 16.31 -5.49 -8.30
N ILE A 127 17.22 -4.52 -8.12
CA ILE A 127 18.64 -4.77 -7.82
C ILE A 127 18.87 -4.93 -6.31
N GLU A 128 18.31 -4.04 -5.49
CA GLU A 128 18.58 -3.92 -4.05
C GLU A 128 17.48 -4.55 -3.17
N GLN A 129 16.34 -4.96 -3.74
CA GLN A 129 15.20 -5.54 -3.00
C GLN A 129 14.66 -4.61 -1.89
N ASN A 130 14.71 -3.29 -2.12
CA ASN A 130 14.38 -2.28 -1.10
C ASN A 130 12.92 -2.26 -0.65
N ASP A 131 12.00 -2.81 -1.45
CA ASP A 131 10.59 -2.97 -1.08
C ASP A 131 10.31 -4.27 -0.33
N ALA A 132 11.29 -5.16 -0.16
CA ALA A 132 11.07 -6.46 0.43
C ALA A 132 10.86 -6.35 1.95
N VAL A 133 9.84 -6.99 2.49
CA VAL A 133 9.56 -7.10 3.92
C VAL A 133 9.98 -8.47 4.45
N GLU A 134 10.39 -8.53 5.71
CA GLU A 134 10.76 -9.80 6.35
C GLU A 134 9.57 -10.79 6.33
N LEU A 135 9.84 -12.06 6.03
CA LEU A 135 8.85 -13.13 6.15
C LEU A 135 8.60 -13.49 7.64
N SER A 136 8.02 -12.57 8.39
CA SER A 136 7.64 -12.78 9.78
C SER A 136 6.52 -13.83 9.90
N PRO A 137 6.31 -14.47 11.06
CA PRO A 137 5.23 -15.44 11.25
C PRO A 137 3.84 -14.89 10.89
N GLU A 138 3.63 -13.60 11.09
CA GLU A 138 2.39 -12.90 10.74
C GLU A 138 2.22 -12.79 9.23
N ILE A 139 3.27 -12.37 8.50
CA ILE A 139 3.25 -12.29 7.04
C ILE A 139 3.09 -13.69 6.44
N VAL A 140 3.77 -14.71 6.96
CA VAL A 140 3.60 -16.10 6.52
C VAL A 140 2.16 -16.57 6.71
N ALA A 141 1.57 -16.34 7.88
CA ALA A 141 0.18 -16.70 8.14
C ALA A 141 -0.79 -16.00 7.17
N GLN A 142 -0.51 -14.74 6.84
CA GLN A 142 -1.32 -13.95 5.93
C GLN A 142 -1.22 -14.44 4.48
N LEU A 143 -0.01 -14.64 3.95
CA LEU A 143 0.21 -15.18 2.60
C LEU A 143 -0.35 -16.60 2.45
N THR A 144 -0.33 -17.41 3.51
CA THR A 144 -0.93 -18.75 3.47
C THR A 144 -2.44 -18.70 3.21
N ARG A 145 -3.14 -17.65 3.66
CA ARG A 145 -4.57 -17.46 3.39
C ARG A 145 -4.87 -17.18 1.91
N THR A 146 -3.88 -16.70 1.17
CA THR A 146 -4.00 -16.38 -0.26
C THR A 146 -3.53 -17.53 -1.17
N GLY A 147 -3.24 -18.70 -0.58
CA GLY A 147 -2.88 -19.93 -1.30
C GLY A 147 -1.39 -20.28 -1.30
N TRP A 148 -0.54 -19.49 -0.63
CA TRP A 148 0.89 -19.82 -0.50
C TRP A 148 1.11 -21.00 0.46
N SER A 149 2.16 -21.79 0.22
CA SER A 149 2.53 -22.88 1.12
C SER A 149 3.27 -22.36 2.36
N ALA A 150 2.67 -22.53 3.53
CA ALA A 150 3.29 -22.17 4.82
C ALA A 150 4.65 -22.85 5.03
N GLU A 151 4.80 -24.12 4.61
CA GLU A 151 6.06 -24.86 4.71
C GLU A 151 7.15 -24.23 3.84
N GLN A 152 6.81 -23.89 2.59
CA GLN A 152 7.75 -23.26 1.67
C GLN A 152 8.16 -21.87 2.15
N LEU A 153 7.21 -21.06 2.61
CA LEU A 153 7.46 -19.73 3.15
C LEU A 153 8.35 -19.77 4.41
N THR A 154 8.07 -20.69 5.34
CA THR A 154 8.89 -20.85 6.56
C THR A 154 10.31 -21.30 6.22
N LYS A 155 10.46 -22.20 5.23
CA LYS A 155 11.77 -22.63 4.74
C LYS A 155 12.52 -21.48 4.08
N ALA A 156 11.85 -20.68 3.26
CA ALA A 156 12.44 -19.52 2.60
C ALA A 156 12.87 -18.45 3.62
N ALA A 157 12.04 -18.16 4.63
CA ALA A 157 12.37 -17.23 5.72
C ALA A 157 13.66 -17.64 6.45
N ARG A 158 13.86 -18.94 6.73
CA ARG A 158 15.09 -19.47 7.33
C ARG A 158 16.33 -19.29 6.44
N GLN A 159 16.13 -19.13 5.13
CA GLN A 159 17.19 -18.87 4.16
C GLN A 159 17.42 -17.35 3.96
N GLY A 160 16.80 -16.51 4.78
CA GLY A 160 16.89 -15.05 4.68
C GLY A 160 16.01 -14.46 3.57
N ALA A 161 15.09 -15.24 2.99
CA ALA A 161 14.19 -14.73 1.98
C ALA A 161 13.23 -13.69 2.57
N ARG A 162 12.86 -12.72 1.74
CA ARG A 162 11.94 -11.62 2.05
C ARG A 162 10.79 -11.65 1.05
N TYR A 163 9.64 -11.09 1.41
CA TYR A 163 8.51 -10.96 0.49
C TYR A 163 8.49 -9.54 -0.10
N SER A 164 8.33 -9.41 -1.41
CA SER A 164 8.17 -8.14 -2.12
C SER A 164 6.67 -7.87 -2.34
N PRO A 165 6.08 -6.90 -1.64
CA PRO A 165 4.68 -6.49 -1.79
C PRO A 165 4.36 -5.97 -3.18
N SER A 166 5.31 -5.26 -3.78
CA SER A 166 5.17 -4.72 -5.12
C SER A 166 5.10 -5.86 -6.14
N ARG A 167 5.94 -6.89 -6.03
CA ARG A 167 5.99 -7.99 -7.01
C ARG A 167 5.08 -9.17 -6.68
N ASP A 168 4.46 -9.16 -5.50
CA ASP A 168 3.77 -10.32 -4.90
C ASP A 168 4.62 -11.60 -5.01
N SER A 169 5.88 -11.50 -4.56
CA SER A 169 6.86 -12.57 -4.75
C SER A 169 7.86 -12.70 -3.60
N VAL A 170 8.37 -13.91 -3.39
CA VAL A 170 9.44 -14.17 -2.42
C VAL A 170 10.80 -14.00 -3.10
N LEU A 171 11.62 -13.12 -2.54
CA LEU A 171 12.97 -12.80 -3.00
C LEU A 171 13.99 -13.43 -2.07
N PHE A 172 15.00 -14.08 -2.65
CA PHE A 172 16.12 -14.61 -1.91
C PHE A 172 17.28 -13.61 -1.90
N PRO A 173 18.05 -13.53 -0.81
CA PRO A 173 19.26 -12.72 -0.80
C PRO A 173 20.21 -13.22 -1.89
N ALA A 174 20.94 -12.31 -2.54
CA ALA A 174 21.98 -12.69 -3.48
C ALA A 174 22.96 -13.61 -2.75
N MET A 175 23.24 -14.80 -3.31
CA MET A 175 24.23 -15.69 -2.71
C MET A 175 25.58 -14.98 -2.69
N VAL A 176 26.04 -14.59 -1.50
CA VAL A 176 27.43 -14.22 -1.30
C VAL A 176 28.23 -15.51 -1.45
N GLY A 177 28.78 -15.74 -2.64
CA GLY A 177 29.72 -16.84 -2.86
C GLY A 177 30.93 -16.65 -1.94
N PRO A 178 31.55 -17.73 -1.43
CA PRO A 178 32.81 -17.60 -0.72
C PRO A 178 33.87 -17.01 -1.66
N GLU A 179 34.54 -15.94 -1.23
CA GLU A 179 35.78 -15.44 -1.85
C GLU A 179 36.90 -16.49 -1.84
#